data_AF-A0A2S8S8J9-F1
#
_entry.id   AF-A0A2S8S8J9-F1
#
_cell.length_a   1.000
_cell.length_b   1.000
_cell.length_c   1.000
_cell.angle_alpha   90.00
_cell.angle_beta   90.00
_cell.angle_gamma   90.00
#
_symmetry.space_group_name_H-M   'P 1'
#
loop_
_entity.id
_entity.type
_entity.pdbx_description
1 polymer ?
#
loop_
_entity_poly.entity_id
_entity_poly.type
_entity_poly.pdbx_seq_one_letter_code
_entity_poly.pdbx_strand_id
1 'polypeptide(L)' 'MKKLALAAAVSLTASTAFAGGMAEPVMEPEVVVQKSSSSGGIVVPLLLLLVVAAAVASN' A
#
# COMPACT_ATOMS: atom_id res chain seq x y z
N MET A 1 12.29 9.60 -23.29
CA MET A 1 12.61 10.41 -22.08
C MET A 1 11.41 10.67 -21.15
N LYS A 2 10.16 10.75 -21.64
CA LYS A 2 8.96 10.89 -20.78
C LYS A 2 8.63 9.69 -19.85
N LYS A 3 9.08 8.48 -20.21
CA LYS A 3 8.81 7.25 -19.43
C LYS A 3 9.58 7.19 -18.11
N LEU A 4 10.79 7.77 -18.07
CA LEU A 4 11.60 7.83 -16.85
C LEU A 4 11.03 8.82 -15.83
N ALA A 5 10.53 9.96 -16.30
CA ALA A 5 9.88 10.94 -15.43
C ALA A 5 8.62 10.35 -14.74
N LEU A 6 7.84 9.56 -15.48
CA LEU A 6 6.66 8.89 -14.92
C LEU A 6 7.04 7.78 -13.93
N ALA A 7 8.06 6.97 -14.25
CA ALA A 7 8.57 5.95 -13.35
C ALA A 7 9.13 6.56 -12.04
N ALA A 8 9.85 7.68 -12.14
CA ALA A 8 10.36 8.40 -10.99
C ALA A 8 9.22 8.97 -10.12
N ALA A 9 8.20 9.59 -10.74
CA ALA A 9 7.04 10.09 -10.02
C ALA A 9 6.29 8.98 -9.26
N VAL A 10 6.04 7.83 -9.91
CA VAL A 10 5.39 6.68 -9.27
C VAL A 10 6.24 6.15 -8.11
N SER A 11 7.55 5.98 -8.31
CA SER A 11 8.46 5.46 -7.27
C SER A 11 8.53 6.38 -6.04
N LEU A 12 8.49 7.70 -6.23
CA LEU A 12 8.47 8.66 -5.12
C LEU A 12 7.16 8.57 -4.34
N THR A 13 6.01 8.52 -5.03
CA THR A 13 4.70 8.42 -4.38
C THR A 13 4.45 7.09 -3.67
N ALA A 14 5.08 5.99 -4.12
CA ALA A 14 4.96 4.67 -3.49
C ALA A 14 5.56 4.61 -2.07
N SER A 15 6.44 5.56 -1.72
CA SER A 15 7.12 5.59 -0.41
C SER A 15 6.14 5.77 0.77
N THR A 16 4.94 6.31 0.53
CA THR A 16 3.92 6.53 1.58
C THR A 16 3.06 5.31 1.89
N ALA A 17 3.18 4.23 1.11
CA ALA A 17 2.48 2.97 1.36
C ALA A 17 3.16 2.08 2.43
N PHE A 18 4.22 2.56 3.08
CA PHE A 18 4.89 1.83 4.15
C PHE A 18 4.13 1.97 5.46
N ALA A 19 3.65 0.84 6.00
CA ALA A 19 3.07 0.78 7.34
C ALA A 19 4.18 1.10 8.37
N GLY A 20 4.22 2.35 8.84
CA GLY A 20 5.27 2.87 9.72
C GLY A 20 5.54 1.99 10.94
N GLY A 21 6.78 2.04 11.45
CA GLY A 21 7.21 1.28 12.62
C GLY A 21 6.32 1.57 13.83
N MET A 22 5.61 0.53 14.29
CA MET A 22 4.88 0.58 15.56
C MET A 22 5.87 0.90 16.68
N ALA A 23 5.64 2.01 17.39
CA ALA A 23 6.32 2.26 18.65
C ALA A 23 6.03 1.09 19.61
N GLU A 24 7.01 0.76 20.47
CA GLU A 24 6.88 -0.34 21.42
C GLU A 24 5.63 -0.13 22.29
N PRO A 25 4.66 -1.07 22.27
CA PRO A 25 3.44 -0.92 23.04
C PRO A 25 3.75 -1.15 24.53
N VAL A 26 3.62 -0.10 25.35
CA VAL A 26 3.66 -0.26 26.81
C VAL A 26 2.39 -1.03 27.21
N MET A 27 2.56 -2.27 27.67
CA MET A 27 1.46 -3.17 28.03
C MET A 27 0.88 -2.84 29.41
N GLU A 28 -0.35 -2.32 29.43
CA GLU A 28 -1.27 -2.42 30.58
C GLU A 28 -2.16 -3.67 30.40
N PRO A 29 -2.59 -4.34 31.50
CA PRO A 29 -3.18 -5.68 31.44
C PRO A 29 -4.40 -5.75 30.51
N GLU A 30 -4.39 -6.78 29.66
CA GLU A 30 -5.21 -6.97 28.47
C GLU A 30 -6.72 -6.76 28.68
N VAL A 31 -7.25 -5.64 28.19
CA VAL A 31 -8.59 -5.65 27.57
C VAL A 31 -8.34 -5.95 26.10
N VAL A 32 -8.91 -7.05 25.59
CA VAL A 32 -8.72 -7.54 24.22
C VAL A 32 -9.17 -6.47 23.21
N VAL A 33 -8.30 -5.51 22.90
CA VAL A 33 -8.50 -4.56 21.82
C VAL A 33 -8.37 -5.38 20.54
N GLN A 34 -9.47 -5.51 19.82
CA GLN A 34 -9.48 -6.18 18.53
C GLN A 34 -8.38 -5.56 17.66
N LYS A 35 -7.34 -6.33 17.37
CA LYS A 35 -6.27 -5.91 16.47
C LYS A 35 -6.93 -5.70 15.11
N SER A 36 -7.09 -4.44 14.71
CA SER A 36 -7.60 -4.11 13.39
C SER A 36 -6.64 -4.73 12.37
N SER A 37 -7.07 -5.80 11.72
CA SER A 37 -6.25 -6.49 10.73
C SER A 37 -6.16 -5.58 9.52
N SER A 38 -4.94 -5.16 9.15
CA SER A 38 -4.67 -4.32 7.97
C SER A 38 -4.85 -5.11 6.64
N SER A 39 -5.80 -6.04 6.61
CA SER A 39 -6.14 -6.87 5.45
C SER A 39 -6.98 -6.12 4.42
N GLY A 40 -7.54 -4.96 4.76
CA GLY A 40 -8.25 -4.10 3.81
C GLY A 40 -7.32 -3.31 2.87
N GLY A 41 -6.05 -3.10 3.27
CA GLY A 41 -5.10 -2.30 2.51
C GLY A 41 -4.61 -2.94 1.20
N ILE A 42 -4.81 -4.25 1.01
CA ILE A 42 -4.33 -4.97 -0.19
C ILE A 42 -5.33 -5.00 -1.35
N VAL A 43 -6.62 -4.81 -1.06
CA VAL A 43 -7.68 -4.86 -2.07
C VAL A 43 -7.52 -3.74 -3.11
N VAL A 44 -7.24 -2.52 -2.64
CA VAL A 44 -7.07 -1.35 -3.50
C VAL A 44 -5.84 -1.51 -4.44
N PRO A 45 -4.65 -1.91 -3.97
CA PRO A 45 -3.51 -2.24 -4.83
C PRO A 45 -3.79 -3.32 -5.88
N LEU A 46 -4.48 -4.40 -5.50
CA LEU A 46 -4.79 -5.50 -6.43
C LEU A 46 -5.74 -5.04 -7.55
N LEU A 47 -6.76 -4.26 -7.22
CA LEU A 47 -7.67 -3.70 -8.23
C LEU A 47 -6.95 -2.74 -9.17
N LEU A 48 -6.06 -1.89 -8.64
CA LEU A 48 -5.24 -0.99 -9.46
C LEU A 48 -4.36 -1.78 -10.43
N LEU A 49 -3.69 -2.84 -9.97
CA LEU A 49 -2.88 -3.71 -10.83
C LEU A 49 -3.70 -4.36 -11.95
N LEU A 50 -4.92 -4.82 -11.65
CA LEU A 50 -5.81 -5.41 -12.66
C LEU A 50 -6.19 -4.40 -13.75
N VAL A 51 -6.53 -3.16 -13.38
CA VAL A 51 -6.88 -2.09 -14.34
C VAL A 51 -5.68 -1.74 -15.23
N VAL A 52 -4.48 -1.64 -14.64
CA VAL A 52 -3.24 -1.37 -15.41
C VAL A 52 -2.94 -2.52 -16.37
N ALA A 53 -3.05 -3.77 -15.92
CA ALA A 53 -2.84 -4.95 -16.76
C ALA A 53 -3.84 -5.00 -17.94
N ALA A 54 -5.11 -4.72 -17.67
CA ALA A 54 -6.15 -4.66 -18.71
C ALA A 54 -5.86 -3.57 -19.75
N ALA A 55 -5.48 -2.36 -19.31
CA ALA A 55 -5.14 -1.26 -20.20
C ALA A 55 -3.92 -1.54 -21.09
N VAL A 56 -2.92 -2.27 -20.56
CA VAL A 56 -1.75 -2.72 -21.35
C VAL A 56 -2.14 -3.84 -22.33
N ALA A 57 -3.00 -4.77 -21.93
CA ALA A 57 -3.43 -5.88 -22.78
C ALA A 57 -4.38 -5.46 -23.91
N SER A 58 -5.06 -4.31 -23.79
CA SER A 58 -6.03 -3.79 -24.77
C SER A 58 -5.44 -2.85 -25.83
N ASN A 59 -4.11 -2.76 -25.95
CA ASN A 59 -3.39 -1.97 -26.96
C ASN A 59 -2.64 -2.88 -27.93
#